data_AF-A0A920A1B0-F1
#
_entry.id   AF-A0A920A1B0-F1
#
_cell.length_a   1.000
_cell.length_b   1.000
_cell.length_c   1.000
_cell.angle_alpha   90.00
_cell.angle_beta   90.00
_cell.angle_gamma   90.00
#
_symmetry.space_group_name_H-M   'P 1'
#
loop_
_entity.id
_entity.type
_entity.pdbx_description
1 polymer ?
#
loop_
_entity_poly.entity_id
_entity_poly.type
_entity_poly.pdbx_seq_one_letter_code
_entity_poly.pdbx_strand_id
1 'polypeptide(L)' 'MASPTSWEFYKEDQTKILWVNICAEDLGGIAISINKWWKTRYPQYKIRIVSKKEFEKVKMQEKQEN' A
#
# COMPACT_ATOMS: atom_id res chain seq x y z
N MET A 1 -24.16 6.05 5.68
CA MET A 1 -23.00 6.97 5.58
C MET A 1 -21.86 6.15 5.01
N ALA A 2 -21.33 6.51 3.84
CA ALA A 2 -20.16 5.81 3.31
C ALA A 2 -18.97 6.13 4.21
N SER A 3 -18.50 5.16 4.99
CA SER A 3 -17.26 5.28 5.74
C SER A 3 -16.17 5.70 4.74
N PRO A 4 -15.43 6.80 4.99
CA PRO A 4 -14.44 7.27 4.05
C PRO A 4 -13.43 6.15 3.82
N THR A 5 -13.34 5.69 2.56
CA THR A 5 -12.33 4.73 2.13
C THR A 5 -10.96 5.27 2.48
N SER A 6 -10.39 4.77 3.57
CA SER A 6 -9.11 5.23 4.08
C SER A 6 -8.07 4.19 3.67
N TRP A 7 -7.06 4.60 2.92
CA TRP A 7 -5.94 3.74 2.58
C TRP A 7 -4.63 4.47 2.83
N GLU A 8 -3.63 3.71 3.23
CA GLU A 8 -2.27 4.19 3.49
C GLU A 8 -1.31 3.46 2.56
N PHE A 9 -0.24 4.14 2.17
CA PHE A 9 0.80 3.53 1.35
C PHE A 9 2.20 3.88 1.83
N TYR A 10 3.12 3.00 1.49
CA TYR A 10 4.52 3.13 1.78
C TYR A 10 5.34 2.61 0.60
N LYS A 11 6.33 3.40 0.17
CA LYS A 11 7.15 3.11 -1.00
C LYS A 11 8.52 2.65 -0.51
N GLU A 12 8.78 1.36 -0.64
CA GLU A 12 10.06 0.75 -0.33
C GLU A 12 10.94 0.77 -1.58
N ASP A 13 11.93 1.67 -1.59
CA ASP A 13 12.74 1.94 -2.76
C ASP A 13 13.79 0.87 -3.04
N GLN A 14 14.21 0.12 -2.02
CA GLN A 14 15.21 -0.94 -2.11
C GLN A 14 14.72 -2.13 -2.93
N THR A 15 13.54 -2.66 -2.61
CA THR A 15 12.95 -3.83 -3.30
C THR A 15 11.98 -3.44 -4.42
N LYS A 16 11.72 -2.14 -4.58
CA LYS A 16 10.67 -1.59 -5.46
C LYS A 16 9.29 -2.16 -5.12
N ILE A 17 8.97 -2.26 -3.83
CA ILE A 17 7.64 -2.68 -3.37
C ILE A 17 6.86 -1.46 -2.90
N LEU A 18 5.60 -1.39 -3.31
CA LEU A 18 4.62 -0.46 -2.77
C LEU A 18 3.71 -1.22 -1.82
N TRP A 19 3.88 -0.96 -0.54
CA TRP A 19 3.05 -1.52 0.51
C TRP A 19 1.80 -0.67 0.67
N VAL A 20 0.64 -1.30 0.70
CA VAL A 20 -0.66 -0.61 0.76
C VAL A 20 -1.51 -1.28 1.84
N ASN A 21 -2.01 -0.47 2.78
CA ASN A 21 -3.03 -0.89 3.73
C ASN A 21 -4.36 -0.26 3.33
N ILE A 22 -5.36 -1.08 3.04
CA ILE A 22 -6.71 -0.62 2.69
C ILE A 22 -7.59 -0.81 3.93
N CYS A 23 -8.08 0.29 4.49
CA CYS A 23 -9.03 0.30 5.59
C CYS A 23 -10.44 0.57 5.06
N ALA A 24 -10.98 -0.42 4.35
CA ALA A 24 -12.31 -0.38 3.77
C ALA A 24 -12.90 -1.79 3.64
N GLU A 25 -14.24 -1.87 3.58
CA GLU A 25 -14.95 -3.14 3.41
C GLU A 25 -14.77 -3.72 2.00
N ASP A 26 -14.72 -2.87 0.96
CA ASP A 26 -14.51 -3.31 -0.44
C ASP A 26 -13.02 -3.39 -0.80
N LEU A 27 -12.32 -4.39 -0.28
CA LEU A 27 -10.90 -4.58 -0.58
C LEU A 27 -10.62 -4.78 -2.08
N GLY A 28 -11.53 -5.45 -2.80
CA GLY A 28 -11.34 -5.84 -4.20
C GLY A 28 -11.35 -4.68 -5.18
N GLY A 29 -12.41 -3.86 -5.16
CA GLY A 29 -12.54 -2.73 -6.08
C GLY A 29 -11.48 -1.66 -5.85
N ILE A 30 -11.15 -1.40 -4.59
CA ILE A 30 -10.10 -0.44 -4.21
C ILE A 30 -8.72 -0.96 -4.65
N ALA A 31 -8.41 -2.23 -4.39
CA ALA A 31 -7.14 -2.86 -4.81
C ALA A 31 -6.89 -2.73 -6.32
N ILE A 32 -7.92 -3.01 -7.13
CA ILE A 32 -7.83 -2.92 -8.60
C ILE A 32 -7.57 -1.48 -9.04
N SER A 33 -8.26 -0.52 -8.43
CA SER A 33 -8.15 0.90 -8.76
C SER A 33 -6.77 1.45 -8.41
N ILE A 34 -6.26 1.12 -7.23
CA ILE A 34 -4.90 1.45 -6.78
C ILE A 34 -3.88 0.83 -7.74
N ASN A 35 -4.04 -0.45 -8.10
CA ASN A 35 -3.12 -1.13 -9.00
C ASN A 35 -3.04 -0.51 -10.39
N LYS A 36 -4.17 -0.16 -10.98
CA LYS A 36 -4.20 0.55 -12.27
C LYS A 36 -3.49 1.90 -12.16
N TRP A 37 -3.81 2.70 -11.15
CA TRP A 37 -3.22 4.03 -10.98
C TRP A 37 -1.70 3.96 -10.76
N TRP A 38 -1.23 3.07 -9.88
CA TRP A 38 0.20 2.95 -9.59
C TRP A 38 1.01 2.37 -10.74
N LYS A 39 0.49 1.40 -11.51
CA LYS A 39 1.20 0.89 -12.69
C LYS A 39 1.48 1.97 -13.74
N THR A 40 0.63 2.98 -13.84
CA THR A 40 0.87 4.10 -14.78
C THR A 40 2.01 5.01 -14.34
N ARG A 41 2.22 5.19 -13.03
CA ARG A 41 3.24 6.10 -12.49
C ARG A 41 4.55 5.40 -12.12
N TYR A 42 4.46 4.14 -11.71
CA TYR A 42 5.55 3.37 -11.13
C TYR A 42 5.52 1.93 -11.66
N PRO A 43 5.72 1.73 -12.98
CA PRO A 43 5.59 0.42 -13.62
C PRO A 43 6.56 -0.63 -13.08
N GLN A 44 7.70 -0.17 -12.55
CA GLN A 44 8.74 -1.01 -11.93
C GLN A 44 8.43 -1.43 -10.49
N TYR A 45 7.38 -0.88 -9.86
CA TYR A 45 7.04 -1.23 -8.48
C TYR A 45 5.98 -2.33 -8.43
N LYS A 46 6.17 -3.28 -7.51
CA LYS A 46 5.18 -4.32 -7.22
C LYS A 46 4.31 -3.87 -6.05
N ILE A 47 3.00 -4.02 -6.17
CA ILE A 47 2.07 -3.64 -5.10
C ILE A 47 1.83 -4.83 -4.19
N ARG A 48 1.91 -4.59 -2.88
CA ARG A 48 1.58 -5.53 -1.82
C ARG A 48 0.50 -4.93 -0.94
N ILE A 49 -0.69 -5.52 -1.00
CA ILE A 49 -1.77 -5.17 -0.07
C ILE A 49 -1.59 -6.01 1.18
N VAL A 50 -1.50 -5.33 2.32
CA VAL A 50 -1.20 -5.93 3.62
C VAL A 50 -2.15 -5.42 4.68
N SER A 51 -2.24 -6.14 5.79
CA SER A 51 -2.97 -5.68 6.97
C SER A 51 -2.27 -4.48 7.62
N LYS A 52 -3.01 -3.68 8.39
CA LYS A 52 -2.46 -2.56 9.17
C LYS A 52 -1.25 -2.97 10.02
N LYS A 53 -1.32 -4.14 10.67
CA LYS A 53 -0.23 -4.65 11.53
C LYS A 53 1.05 -4.91 10.76
N GLU A 54 0.96 -5.46 9.55
CA GLU A 54 2.14 -5.67 8.70
C GLU A 54 2.64 -4.35 8.09
N PHE A 55 1.73 -3.48 7.69
CA PHE A 55 2.08 -2.15 7.17
C PHE A 55 2.89 -1.33 8.18
N GLU A 56 2.48 -1.30 9.45
CA GLU A 56 3.21 -0.61 10.51
C GLU A 56 4.60 -1.23 10.76
N LYS A 57 4.72 -2.57 10.69
CA LYS A 57 6.02 -3.25 10.84
C LYS A 57 6.99 -2.85 9.74
N VAL A 58 6.56 -2.91 8.47
CA VAL A 58 7.40 -2.54 7.33
C VAL A 58 7.85 -1.08 7.45
N LYS A 59 6.92 -0.18 7.78
CA LYS A 59 7.22 1.24 7.96
C LYS A 59 8.17 1.52 9.13
N MET A 60 8.15 0.70 10.18
CA MET A 60 9.05 0.83 11.33
C MET A 60 10.45 0.25 11.05
N GLN A 61 10.56 -0.81 10.24
CA GLN A 61 11.84 -1.41 9.89
C GLN A 61 12.73 -0.45 9.07
N GLU A 62 12.20 0.21 8.04
CA GLU A 62 13.00 1.21 7.29
C GLU A 62 13.39 2.44 8.12
N LYS A 63 12.66 2.74 9.20
CA LYS A 63 13.04 3.82 10.13
C LYS A 63 14.20 3.47 11.05
N GLN A 64 14.50 2.19 11.27
CA GLN A 64 15.62 1.76 12.12
C GLN A 64 16.92 1.56 11.34
N GLU A 65 16.85 1.42 10.02
CA GLU A 65 18.03 1.22 9.16
C GLU A 65 18.63 2.52 8.60
N ASN A 66 18.10 3.69 8.99
CA ASN A 66 18.50 5.00 8.48
C ASN A 66 18.99 5.95 9.57
#